data_AF-A0A831Z9P4-F1
#
_entry.id   AF-A0A831Z9P4-F1
#
_cell.length_a   1.000
_cell.length_b   1.000
_cell.length_c   1.000
_cell.angle_alpha   90.00
_cell.angle_beta   90.00
_cell.angle_gamma   90.00
#
_symmetry.space_group_name_H-M   'P 1'
#
loop_
_entity.id
_entity.type
_entity.pdbx_description
1 polymer ?
#
loop_
_entity_poly.entity_id
_entity_poly.type
_entity_poly.pdbx_seq_one_letter_code
_entity_poly.pdbx_strand_id
1 'polypeptide(L)'
;MNTIGQTTQQFVQNNTLEHFIPIALEELVPQLLDFTSWSSEFEQEQFADICHRLIALYHAQFHAHFRFLKRCYQPFNPDQDTSTARSKESFDSSAASKRFVGLMRFVLEKANYVPLSHKELNQAMKKTSPYGVEVTVNFDDFEEIELFYRGRATRVTYQRHWKQLWLSKTRIETPVYRRMLLILKPKVIDDLDQSAKKTLWESDSLTIGGKKQGAIFIKLFKDIPHSDLEMLFPNIHIRMRLFDKLKIGITGSGGTIGGISATMSKIAATADPIAIGMAIFGFAGLIWRQVVKVFTQRTKYMAKLAQSLYYYNLDNNSGAISYLISLAEAEECKETLLTYYVLSTQGACTRNEIDKRVENYLANHNAPGTDFEIQDGVAKLEQLGVLKQDNQGIYSVVDLEPTLDTITSHWNNLFENKDDDTLFVNTFNSKSRSTKEKAV
;
A
#
# COMPACT_ATOMS: atom_id res chain seq x y z
N MET A 1 34.00 6.53 8.89
CA MET A 1 33.40 6.02 7.63
C MET A 1 32.72 4.69 7.94
N ASN A 2 31.42 4.71 8.27
CA ASN A 2 30.64 3.48 8.39
C ASN A 2 30.17 3.11 7.00
N THR A 3 30.85 2.15 6.39
CA THR A 3 30.40 1.48 5.17
C THR A 3 29.01 0.91 5.43
N ILE A 4 28.03 1.44 4.70
CA ILE A 4 26.70 0.87 4.54
C ILE A 4 26.94 -0.50 3.92
N GLY A 5 27.06 -1.54 4.76
CA GLY A 5 27.16 -2.91 4.29
C GLY A 5 25.93 -3.18 3.46
N GLN A 6 26.13 -3.43 2.16
CA GLN A 6 25.08 -3.89 1.26
C GLN A 6 24.44 -5.12 1.91
N THR A 7 23.27 -4.89 2.48
CA THR A 7 22.48 -5.95 3.09
C THR A 7 21.73 -6.57 1.94
N THR A 8 22.17 -7.73 1.46
CA THR A 8 21.43 -8.49 0.45
C THR A 8 20.04 -8.78 1.03
N GLN A 9 19.03 -8.13 0.45
CA GLN A 9 17.63 -8.32 0.82
C GLN A 9 17.09 -9.44 -0.06
N GLN A 10 16.55 -10.48 0.56
CA GLN A 10 15.81 -11.53 -0.12
C GLN A 10 14.38 -11.53 0.41
N PHE A 11 13.42 -11.57 -0.49
CA PHE A 11 12.01 -11.73 -0.15
C PHE A 11 11.64 -13.19 -0.40
N VAL A 12 11.09 -13.84 0.62
CA VAL A 12 10.49 -15.16 0.49
C VAL A 12 8.98 -14.96 0.45
N GLN A 13 8.34 -15.47 -0.60
CA GLN A 13 6.89 -15.44 -0.73
C GLN A 13 6.29 -16.36 0.34
N ASN A 14 5.28 -15.87 1.05
CA ASN A 14 4.59 -16.70 2.05
C ASN A 14 3.67 -17.70 1.33
N ASN A 15 3.34 -18.81 1.99
CA ASN A 15 2.46 -19.86 1.47
C ASN A 15 0.98 -19.44 1.32
N THR A 16 0.68 -18.14 1.35
CA THR A 16 -0.66 -17.57 1.19
C THR A 16 -0.86 -17.25 -0.28
N LEU A 17 -1.92 -17.80 -0.87
CA LEU A 17 -2.26 -17.50 -2.25
C LEU A 17 -2.70 -16.03 -2.37
N GLU A 18 -2.34 -15.38 -3.48
CA GLU A 18 -2.66 -13.98 -3.75
C GLU A 18 -3.32 -13.82 -5.12
N HIS A 19 -4.35 -12.95 -5.22
CA HIS A 19 -5.02 -12.70 -6.50
C HIS A 19 -4.19 -11.88 -7.49
N PHE A 20 -3.24 -11.08 -6.99
CA PHE A 20 -2.40 -10.26 -7.84
C PHE A 20 -1.47 -11.11 -8.70
N ILE A 21 -1.55 -10.96 -10.02
CA ILE A 21 -0.69 -11.69 -10.96
C ILE A 21 0.66 -10.95 -11.09
N PRO A 22 1.78 -11.48 -10.58
CA PRO A 22 3.05 -10.75 -10.52
C PRO A 22 3.85 -10.76 -11.83
N ILE A 23 3.17 -10.78 -12.98
CA ILE A 23 3.76 -10.74 -14.33
C ILE A 23 3.31 -9.45 -15.02
N ALA A 24 4.24 -8.73 -15.64
CA ALA A 24 3.94 -7.54 -16.41
C ALA A 24 3.27 -7.92 -17.75
N LEU A 25 2.41 -7.08 -18.32
CA LEU A 25 1.75 -7.40 -19.60
C LEU A 25 2.77 -7.56 -20.74
N GLU A 26 3.85 -6.78 -20.70
CA GLU A 26 4.96 -6.80 -21.66
C GLU A 26 5.74 -8.12 -21.60
N GLU A 27 5.68 -8.84 -20.48
CA GLU A 27 6.28 -10.16 -20.32
C GLU A 27 5.25 -11.26 -20.59
N LEU A 28 3.99 -11.06 -20.17
CA LEU A 28 2.92 -12.04 -20.31
C LEU A 28 2.55 -12.27 -21.77
N VAL A 29 2.35 -11.20 -22.56
CA VAL A 29 1.89 -11.34 -23.96
C VAL A 29 2.88 -12.17 -24.80
N PRO A 30 4.20 -11.91 -24.79
CA PRO A 30 5.16 -12.77 -25.46
C PRO A 30 5.16 -14.22 -24.96
N GLN A 31 4.92 -14.46 -23.66
CA GLN A 31 4.84 -15.82 -23.09
C GLN A 31 3.60 -16.58 -23.58
N LEU A 32 2.46 -15.91 -23.72
CA LEU A 32 1.24 -16.53 -24.27
C LEU A 32 1.35 -16.80 -25.78
N LEU A 33 2.22 -16.05 -26.47
CA LEU A 33 2.51 -16.20 -27.89
C LEU A 33 3.59 -17.23 -28.18
N ASP A 34 4.09 -18.00 -27.21
CA ASP A 34 5.07 -19.05 -27.50
C ASP A 34 4.46 -20.10 -28.44
N PHE A 35 5.15 -20.35 -29.56
CA PHE A 35 4.66 -21.14 -30.71
C PHE A 35 4.24 -22.56 -30.31
N THR A 36 4.84 -23.11 -29.25
CA THR A 36 4.53 -24.45 -28.72
C THR A 36 3.07 -24.62 -28.27
N SER A 37 2.36 -23.51 -28.05
CA SER A 37 0.98 -23.48 -27.55
C SER A 37 -0.09 -23.41 -28.64
N TRP A 38 0.29 -23.14 -29.89
CA TRP A 38 -0.65 -22.83 -30.98
C TRP A 38 -0.56 -23.87 -32.10
N SER A 39 -1.69 -24.14 -32.75
CA SER A 39 -1.76 -25.19 -33.78
C SER A 39 -1.15 -24.74 -35.11
N SER A 40 -1.11 -23.44 -35.36
CA SER A 40 -0.53 -22.84 -36.57
C SER A 40 0.00 -21.42 -36.31
N GLU A 41 0.92 -20.96 -37.16
CA GLU A 41 1.43 -19.57 -37.17
C GLU A 41 0.29 -18.56 -37.40
N PHE A 42 -0.72 -18.92 -38.19
CA PHE A 42 -1.90 -18.09 -38.43
C PHE A 42 -2.74 -17.87 -37.17
N GLU A 43 -2.98 -18.92 -36.37
CA GLU A 43 -3.69 -18.78 -35.09
C GLU A 43 -2.90 -17.91 -34.11
N GLN A 44 -1.57 -18.07 -34.08
CA GLN A 44 -0.68 -17.27 -33.24
C GLN A 44 -0.74 -15.77 -33.62
N GLU A 45 -0.69 -15.44 -34.92
CA GLU A 45 -0.82 -14.07 -35.42
C GLU A 45 -2.18 -13.46 -35.06
N GLN A 46 -3.28 -14.20 -35.25
CA GLN A 46 -4.61 -13.73 -34.87
C GLN A 46 -4.72 -13.49 -33.36
N PHE A 47 -4.15 -14.36 -32.53
CA PHE A 47 -4.14 -14.15 -31.09
C PHE A 47 -3.28 -12.95 -30.68
N ALA A 48 -2.17 -12.69 -31.37
CA ALA A 48 -1.37 -11.48 -31.16
C ALA A 48 -2.19 -10.20 -31.44
N ASP A 49 -2.99 -10.21 -32.50
CA ASP A 49 -3.91 -9.12 -32.84
C ASP A 49 -5.01 -8.96 -31.77
N ILE A 50 -5.56 -10.07 -31.25
CA ILE A 50 -6.52 -10.04 -30.14
C ILE A 50 -5.87 -9.38 -28.92
N CYS A 51 -4.67 -9.79 -28.54
CA CYS A 51 -3.94 -9.21 -27.41
C CYS A 51 -3.79 -7.69 -27.57
N HIS A 52 -3.30 -7.26 -28.74
CA HIS A 52 -3.08 -5.84 -29.01
C HIS A 52 -4.37 -5.02 -28.93
N ARG A 53 -5.44 -5.47 -29.61
CA ARG A 53 -6.73 -4.77 -29.65
C ARG A 53 -7.44 -4.77 -28.29
N LEU A 54 -7.35 -5.87 -27.56
CA LEU A 54 -7.95 -5.97 -26.23
C LEU A 54 -7.26 -5.02 -25.25
N ILE A 55 -5.92 -4.99 -25.24
CA ILE A 55 -5.16 -4.06 -24.38
C ILE A 55 -5.54 -2.61 -24.72
N ALA A 56 -5.61 -2.26 -26.02
CA ALA A 56 -6.03 -0.93 -26.44
C ALA A 56 -7.46 -0.60 -25.97
N LEU A 57 -8.40 -1.54 -26.13
CA LEU A 57 -9.79 -1.39 -25.71
C LEU A 57 -9.90 -1.10 -24.21
N TYR A 58 -9.23 -1.90 -23.39
CA TYR A 58 -9.20 -1.70 -21.93
C TYR A 58 -8.57 -0.34 -21.57
N HIS A 59 -7.49 0.05 -22.24
CA HIS A 59 -6.87 1.35 -22.03
C HIS A 59 -7.85 2.51 -22.26
N ALA A 60 -8.60 2.47 -23.37
CA ALA A 60 -9.62 3.47 -23.67
C ALA A 60 -10.74 3.50 -22.62
N GLN A 61 -11.22 2.33 -22.17
CA GLN A 61 -12.25 2.23 -21.14
C GLN A 61 -11.76 2.78 -19.78
N PHE A 62 -10.56 2.40 -19.36
CA PHE A 62 -9.98 2.86 -18.10
C PHE A 62 -9.61 4.34 -18.12
N HIS A 63 -9.30 4.90 -19.30
CA HIS A 63 -9.08 6.34 -19.43
C HIS A 63 -10.32 7.16 -19.02
N ALA A 64 -11.52 6.75 -19.40
CA ALA A 64 -12.75 7.42 -18.98
C ALA A 64 -12.92 7.35 -17.45
N HIS A 65 -12.68 6.17 -16.86
CA HIS A 65 -12.72 5.97 -15.41
C HIS A 65 -11.71 6.85 -14.67
N PHE A 66 -10.51 7.00 -15.22
CA PHE A 66 -9.45 7.85 -14.70
C PHE A 66 -9.82 9.32 -14.66
N ARG A 67 -10.35 9.84 -15.77
CA ARG A 67 -10.79 11.24 -15.87
C ARG A 67 -11.87 11.52 -14.84
N PHE A 68 -12.84 10.61 -14.70
CA PHE A 68 -13.92 10.75 -13.73
C PHE A 68 -13.41 10.73 -12.28
N LEU A 69 -12.57 9.76 -11.92
CA LEU A 69 -12.03 9.65 -10.56
C LEU A 69 -11.17 10.86 -10.17
N LYS A 70 -10.32 11.35 -11.09
CA LYS A 70 -9.55 12.59 -10.88
C LYS A 70 -10.46 13.79 -10.67
N ARG A 71 -11.54 13.91 -11.44
CA ARG A 71 -12.54 14.98 -11.28
C ARG A 71 -13.23 14.92 -9.91
N CYS A 72 -13.56 13.72 -9.42
CA CYS A 72 -14.13 13.52 -8.08
C CYS A 72 -13.14 13.83 -6.96
N TYR A 73 -11.85 13.51 -7.15
CA TYR A 73 -10.79 13.79 -6.18
C TYR A 73 -10.42 15.27 -6.13
N GLN A 74 -10.56 15.99 -7.25
CA GLN A 74 -10.04 17.35 -7.39
C GLN A 74 -10.38 18.26 -6.22
N PRO A 75 -11.63 18.37 -5.72
CA PRO A 75 -11.98 19.22 -4.57
C PRO A 75 -11.23 18.90 -3.26
N PHE A 76 -10.73 17.68 -3.11
CA PHE A 76 -10.04 17.19 -1.90
C PHE A 76 -8.52 17.10 -2.05
N ASN A 77 -7.98 17.35 -3.25
CA ASN A 77 -6.56 17.24 -3.53
C ASN A 77 -5.79 18.38 -2.83
N PRO A 78 -4.85 18.08 -1.91
CA PRO A 78 -4.02 19.10 -1.28
C PRO A 78 -3.02 19.74 -2.27
N ASP A 79 -2.65 19.02 -3.35
CA ASP A 79 -1.70 19.47 -4.37
C ASP A 79 -2.42 20.13 -5.56
N GLN A 80 -3.38 21.03 -5.28
CA GLN A 80 -4.11 21.74 -6.34
C GLN A 80 -3.29 22.89 -6.92
N ASP A 81 -2.82 22.73 -8.16
CA ASP A 81 -2.15 23.81 -8.90
C ASP A 81 -3.10 24.63 -9.80
N THR A 82 -4.37 24.21 -9.91
CA THR A 82 -5.36 24.83 -10.80
C THR A 82 -6.54 25.38 -10.02
N SER A 83 -6.90 26.64 -10.29
CA SER A 83 -8.07 27.27 -9.68
C SER A 83 -9.36 26.72 -10.29
N THR A 84 -10.05 25.83 -9.58
CA THR A 84 -11.38 25.35 -10.02
C THR A 84 -12.48 26.34 -9.67
N ALA A 85 -13.20 26.84 -10.69
CA ALA A 85 -14.39 27.70 -10.53
C ALA A 85 -15.53 27.04 -9.71
N ARG A 86 -15.57 25.70 -9.70
CA ARG A 86 -16.53 24.88 -8.94
C ARG A 86 -16.33 24.88 -7.42
N SER A 87 -15.20 25.40 -6.93
CA SER A 87 -14.93 25.56 -5.49
C SER A 87 -15.83 26.60 -4.79
N LYS A 88 -16.70 27.30 -5.55
CA LYS A 88 -17.57 28.38 -5.07
C LYS A 88 -18.96 27.92 -4.60
N GLU A 89 -19.45 26.77 -5.03
CA GLU A 89 -20.77 26.25 -4.60
C GLU A 89 -20.67 25.48 -3.28
N SER A 90 -21.77 25.45 -2.52
CA SER A 90 -21.93 24.68 -1.28
C SER A 90 -21.87 23.18 -1.57
N PHE A 91 -20.66 22.69 -1.82
CA PHE A 91 -20.37 21.28 -2.00
C PHE A 91 -20.63 20.58 -0.68
N ASP A 92 -21.56 19.61 -0.65
CA ASP A 92 -21.67 18.68 0.48
C ASP A 92 -20.40 17.83 0.50
N SER A 93 -19.41 18.38 1.20
CA SER A 93 -18.06 17.83 1.30
C SER A 93 -18.09 16.42 1.90
N SER A 94 -19.07 16.10 2.76
CA SER A 94 -19.16 14.77 3.37
C SER A 94 -19.71 13.73 2.40
N ALA A 95 -20.84 14.01 1.72
CA ALA A 95 -21.41 13.06 0.76
C ALA A 95 -20.47 12.83 -0.43
N ALA A 96 -19.82 13.87 -0.93
CA ALA A 96 -18.88 13.74 -2.03
C ALA A 96 -17.57 13.04 -1.62
N SER A 97 -17.09 13.23 -0.38
CA SER A 97 -15.94 12.50 0.18
C SER A 97 -16.24 11.01 0.24
N LYS A 98 -17.40 10.65 0.81
CA LYS A 98 -17.86 9.24 0.88
C LYS A 98 -18.02 8.63 -0.50
N ARG A 99 -18.56 9.39 -1.46
CA ARG A 99 -18.64 8.94 -2.85
C ARG A 99 -17.24 8.66 -3.40
N PHE A 100 -16.32 9.61 -3.30
CA PHE A 100 -14.95 9.45 -3.78
C PHE A 100 -14.25 8.23 -3.18
N VAL A 101 -14.31 8.08 -1.85
CA VAL A 101 -13.71 6.93 -1.17
C VAL A 101 -14.36 5.61 -1.60
N GLY A 102 -15.69 5.59 -1.79
CA GLY A 102 -16.39 4.46 -2.39
C GLY A 102 -15.87 4.08 -3.79
N LEU A 103 -15.56 5.07 -4.63
CA LEU A 103 -14.95 4.81 -5.95
C LEU A 103 -13.52 4.28 -5.81
N MET A 104 -12.74 4.82 -4.89
CA MET A 104 -11.38 4.35 -4.61
C MET A 104 -11.37 2.88 -4.16
N ARG A 105 -12.30 2.49 -3.27
CA ARG A 105 -12.44 1.10 -2.83
C ARG A 105 -12.68 0.15 -3.99
N PHE A 106 -13.53 0.52 -4.94
CA PHE A 106 -13.78 -0.28 -6.13
C PHE A 106 -12.54 -0.43 -7.02
N VAL A 107 -11.81 0.66 -7.27
CA VAL A 107 -10.55 0.60 -8.04
C VAL A 107 -9.51 -0.26 -7.33
N LEU A 108 -9.45 -0.19 -5.99
CA LEU A 108 -8.53 -0.98 -5.19
C LEU A 108 -8.84 -2.47 -5.25
N GLU A 109 -10.11 -2.83 -5.19
CA GLU A 109 -10.58 -4.21 -5.40
C GLU A 109 -10.13 -4.73 -6.76
N LYS A 110 -10.35 -3.95 -7.84
CA LYS A 110 -9.87 -4.28 -9.20
C LYS A 110 -8.35 -4.31 -9.36
N ALA A 111 -7.62 -3.64 -8.48
CA ALA A 111 -6.16 -3.69 -8.44
C ALA A 111 -5.61 -4.79 -7.49
N ASN A 112 -6.48 -5.71 -7.02
CA ASN A 112 -6.17 -6.80 -6.11
C ASN A 112 -5.65 -6.33 -4.74
N TYR A 113 -6.12 -5.18 -4.25
CA TYR A 113 -5.83 -4.70 -2.89
C TYR A 113 -6.88 -5.19 -1.89
N VAL A 114 -6.41 -5.58 -0.70
CA VAL A 114 -7.23 -6.06 0.40
C VAL A 114 -7.31 -4.99 1.50
N PRO A 115 -8.51 -4.64 2.01
CA PRO A 115 -8.64 -3.73 3.14
C PRO A 115 -8.04 -4.33 4.40
N LEU A 116 -7.29 -3.52 5.16
CA LEU A 116 -6.81 -3.87 6.49
C LEU A 116 -7.85 -3.44 7.52
N SER A 117 -8.40 -4.39 8.26
CA SER A 117 -9.43 -4.07 9.26
C SER A 117 -8.87 -3.23 10.41
N HIS A 118 -9.72 -2.42 11.03
CA HIS A 118 -9.35 -1.65 12.23
C HIS A 118 -8.82 -2.55 13.36
N LYS A 119 -9.30 -3.79 13.45
CA LYS A 119 -8.82 -4.77 14.43
C LYS A 119 -7.38 -5.20 14.13
N GLU A 120 -7.09 -5.52 12.87
CA GLU A 120 -5.74 -5.89 12.43
C GLU A 120 -4.76 -4.72 12.56
N LEU A 121 -5.19 -3.51 12.19
CA LEU A 121 -4.41 -2.28 12.39
C LEU A 121 -4.05 -2.11 13.88
N ASN A 122 -5.03 -2.15 14.78
CA ASN A 122 -4.79 -2.03 16.22
C ASN A 122 -3.90 -3.14 16.78
N GLN A 123 -3.96 -4.36 16.24
CA GLN A 123 -3.09 -5.46 16.64
C GLN A 123 -1.65 -5.28 16.13
N ALA A 124 -1.48 -4.81 14.90
CA ALA A 124 -0.19 -4.51 14.31
C ALA A 124 0.54 -3.40 15.11
N MET A 125 -0.18 -2.34 15.48
CA MET A 125 0.32 -1.19 16.25
C MET A 125 0.73 -1.54 17.70
N LYS A 126 0.20 -2.64 18.26
CA LYS A 126 0.57 -3.10 19.62
C LYS A 126 1.89 -3.87 19.64
N LYS A 127 2.43 -4.26 18.49
CA LYS A 127 3.70 -4.99 18.43
C LYS A 127 4.85 -4.04 18.76
N THR A 128 5.82 -4.57 19.51
CA THR A 128 6.91 -3.76 20.05
C THR A 128 7.91 -3.41 18.96
N SER A 129 8.10 -2.11 18.70
CA SER A 129 9.12 -1.62 17.77
C SER A 129 10.53 -2.13 18.14
N PRO A 130 11.41 -2.51 17.22
CA PRO A 130 12.76 -2.97 17.55
C PRO A 130 13.68 -1.86 18.13
N TYR A 131 13.25 -0.60 18.09
CA TYR A 131 14.08 0.58 18.41
C TYR A 131 14.04 1.06 19.86
N GLY A 132 13.42 0.32 20.78
CA GLY A 132 13.40 0.70 22.20
C GLY A 132 12.42 1.83 22.55
N VAL A 133 11.62 2.28 21.58
CA VAL A 133 10.58 3.30 21.75
C VAL A 133 9.21 2.64 21.71
N GLU A 134 8.24 3.24 22.40
CA GLU A 134 6.81 2.92 22.27
C GLU A 134 6.16 4.00 21.42
N VAL A 135 5.44 3.58 20.38
CA VAL A 135 4.93 4.47 19.35
C VAL A 135 3.41 4.31 19.31
N THR A 136 2.69 5.41 19.48
CA THR A 136 1.22 5.41 19.49
C THR A 136 0.68 6.45 18.52
N VAL A 137 -0.36 6.11 17.77
CA VAL A 137 -1.07 7.01 16.86
C VAL A 137 -2.40 7.40 17.49
N ASN A 138 -2.77 8.67 17.40
CA ASN A 138 -4.09 9.13 17.82
C ASN A 138 -5.06 9.07 16.64
N PHE A 139 -5.91 8.03 16.58
CA PHE A 139 -6.87 7.90 15.48
C PHE A 139 -8.01 8.92 15.55
N ASP A 140 -8.22 9.56 16.72
CA ASP A 140 -9.28 10.55 16.91
C ASP A 140 -9.06 11.85 16.12
N ASP A 141 -7.85 12.08 15.62
CA ASP A 141 -7.51 13.26 14.81
C ASP A 141 -8.02 13.14 13.35
N PHE A 142 -8.54 11.97 12.96
CA PHE A 142 -8.95 11.67 11.59
C PHE A 142 -10.46 11.41 11.48
N GLU A 143 -11.07 11.97 10.44
CA GLU A 143 -12.45 11.68 10.04
C GLU A 143 -12.51 10.32 9.33
N GLU A 144 -11.51 10.03 8.49
CA GLU A 144 -11.46 8.81 7.69
C GLU A 144 -10.03 8.27 7.62
N ILE A 145 -9.90 6.96 7.86
CA ILE A 145 -8.64 6.22 7.75
C ILE A 145 -8.94 4.91 7.05
N GLU A 146 -8.33 4.70 5.89
CA GLU A 146 -8.38 3.41 5.23
C GLU A 146 -6.97 2.95 4.86
N LEU A 147 -6.67 1.71 5.23
CA LEU A 147 -5.45 1.04 4.86
C LEU A 147 -5.80 -0.14 3.98
N PHE A 148 -5.09 -0.26 2.87
CA PHE A 148 -5.16 -1.41 1.99
C PHE A 148 -3.76 -1.95 1.77
N TYR A 149 -3.64 -3.24 1.57
CA TYR A 149 -2.37 -3.85 1.20
C TYR A 149 -2.55 -4.78 0.00
N ARG A 150 -1.46 -4.95 -0.75
CA ARG A 150 -1.34 -5.97 -1.78
C ARG A 150 0.02 -6.62 -1.66
N GLY A 151 0.03 -7.94 -1.59
CA GLY A 151 1.22 -8.72 -1.40
C GLY A 151 1.70 -8.78 0.05
N ARG A 152 1.96 -10.00 0.54
CA ARG A 152 2.63 -10.29 1.81
C ARG A 152 3.90 -11.09 1.53
N ALA A 153 5.02 -10.65 2.09
CA ALA A 153 6.28 -11.35 1.95
C ALA A 153 7.02 -11.39 3.29
N THR A 154 7.97 -12.31 3.40
CA THR A 154 8.94 -12.31 4.50
C THR A 154 10.25 -11.76 3.98
N ARG A 155 10.64 -10.58 4.47
CA ARG A 155 11.95 -9.98 4.17
C ARG A 155 13.00 -10.62 5.07
N VAL A 156 13.99 -11.25 4.45
CA VAL A 156 15.14 -11.83 5.14
C VAL A 156 16.30 -10.84 5.08
N THR A 157 16.86 -10.52 6.24
CA THR A 157 17.97 -9.59 6.39
C THR A 157 19.05 -10.21 7.28
N TYR A 158 20.32 -10.03 6.91
CA TYR A 158 21.46 -10.52 7.69
C TYR A 158 22.14 -9.36 8.41
N GLN A 159 22.17 -9.41 9.75
CA GLN A 159 22.85 -8.39 10.55
C GLN A 159 23.92 -9.01 11.44
N ARG A 160 25.01 -8.26 11.66
CA ARG A 160 26.09 -8.63 12.58
C ARG A 160 25.84 -7.96 13.93
N HIS A 161 25.63 -8.75 14.97
CA HIS A 161 25.41 -8.22 16.31
C HIS A 161 26.75 -7.86 16.98
N TRP A 162 26.83 -6.65 17.56
CA TRP A 162 28.00 -6.22 18.35
C TRP A 162 28.23 -7.10 19.59
N LYS A 163 27.15 -7.67 20.15
CA LYS A 163 27.21 -8.63 21.27
C LYS A 163 27.92 -9.95 20.91
N GLN A 164 28.04 -10.26 19.62
CA GLN A 164 28.73 -11.44 19.11
C GLN A 164 30.04 -11.05 18.38
N LEU A 165 30.63 -9.91 18.78
CA LEU A 165 31.87 -9.35 18.23
C LEU A 165 31.87 -9.17 16.69
N TRP A 166 30.69 -9.02 16.09
CA TRP A 166 30.47 -8.97 14.64
C TRP A 166 30.96 -10.20 13.85
N LEU A 167 31.30 -11.31 14.53
CA LEU A 167 31.87 -12.50 13.91
C LEU A 167 30.84 -13.33 13.15
N SER A 168 29.58 -13.33 13.56
CA SER A 168 28.50 -14.09 12.91
C SER A 168 27.38 -13.20 12.38
N LYS A 169 26.81 -13.59 11.22
CA LYS A 169 25.61 -12.98 10.65
C LYS A 169 24.39 -13.72 11.22
N THR A 170 23.47 -12.98 11.83
CA THR A 170 22.18 -13.54 12.27
C THR A 170 21.13 -13.27 11.19
N ARG A 171 20.37 -14.31 10.83
CA ARG A 171 19.21 -14.22 9.94
C ARG A 171 18.04 -13.62 10.71
N ILE A 172 17.48 -12.53 10.19
CA ILE A 172 16.31 -11.85 10.73
C ILE A 172 15.21 -11.90 9.68
N GLU A 173 14.07 -12.45 10.06
CA GLU A 173 12.88 -12.54 9.22
C GLU A 173 11.88 -11.49 9.67
N THR A 174 11.43 -10.66 8.74
CA THR A 174 10.47 -9.60 9.01
C THR A 174 9.31 -9.71 8.04
N PRO A 175 8.09 -10.02 8.50
CA PRO A 175 6.92 -10.01 7.62
C PRO A 175 6.62 -8.57 7.19
N VAL A 176 6.39 -8.38 5.89
CA VAL A 176 6.15 -7.09 5.25
C VAL A 176 4.93 -7.14 4.32
N TYR A 177 4.23 -6.02 4.24
CA TYR A 177 3.30 -5.72 3.17
C TYR A 177 4.09 -5.16 1.98
N ARG A 178 4.01 -5.80 0.81
CA ARG A 178 4.80 -5.41 -0.37
C ARG A 178 4.33 -4.10 -0.96
N ARG A 179 3.02 -3.88 -1.01
CA ARG A 179 2.38 -2.62 -1.42
C ARG A 179 1.33 -2.26 -0.38
N MET A 180 1.27 -1.00 0.00
CA MET A 180 0.33 -0.49 0.99
C MET A 180 -0.20 0.87 0.57
N LEU A 181 -1.50 1.03 0.60
CA LEU A 181 -2.17 2.31 0.37
C LEU A 181 -2.74 2.83 1.69
N LEU A 182 -2.55 4.11 1.95
CA LEU A 182 -3.22 4.86 3.00
C LEU A 182 -4.10 5.94 2.36
N ILE A 183 -5.38 5.95 2.72
CA ILE A 183 -6.31 7.07 2.50
C ILE A 183 -6.56 7.70 3.87
N LEU A 184 -6.33 9.01 3.96
CA LEU A 184 -6.37 9.74 5.22
C LEU A 184 -7.12 11.07 5.05
N LYS A 185 -8.18 11.27 5.82
CA LYS A 185 -8.88 12.55 5.91
C LYS A 185 -8.80 13.07 7.34
N PRO A 186 -7.98 14.10 7.63
CA PRO A 186 -7.92 14.72 8.94
C PRO A 186 -9.22 15.44 9.29
N LYS A 187 -9.56 15.50 10.58
CA LYS A 187 -10.68 16.34 11.04
C LYS A 187 -10.32 17.80 10.84
N VAL A 188 -11.22 18.56 10.22
CA VAL A 188 -11.11 20.01 10.16
C VAL A 188 -11.45 20.56 11.54
N ILE A 189 -10.47 21.13 12.24
CA ILE A 189 -10.69 21.77 13.53
C ILE A 189 -11.25 23.18 13.28
N ASP A 190 -12.51 23.40 13.64
CA ASP A 190 -13.10 24.74 13.69
C ASP A 190 -12.59 25.50 14.93
N ASP A 191 -12.41 26.82 14.75
CA ASP A 191 -11.67 27.75 15.64
C ASP A 191 -12.26 27.87 17.06
N LEU A 192 -12.09 26.87 17.93
CA LEU A 192 -12.51 26.99 19.33
C LEU A 192 -11.48 26.59 20.40
N ASP A 193 -10.29 26.10 20.05
CA ASP A 193 -9.25 25.94 21.08
C ASP A 193 -7.84 26.24 20.55
N GLN A 194 -7.37 27.46 20.79
CA GLN A 194 -6.00 27.89 20.47
C GLN A 194 -4.95 27.07 21.23
N SER A 195 -5.34 26.36 22.30
CA SER A 195 -4.48 25.49 23.11
C SER A 195 -4.05 24.21 22.39
N ALA A 196 -4.82 23.76 21.38
CA ALA A 196 -4.56 22.53 20.62
C ALA A 196 -3.66 22.74 19.38
N LYS A 197 -3.36 24.01 19.01
CA LYS A 197 -2.58 24.39 17.82
C LYS A 197 -1.11 23.92 17.79
N LYS A 198 -0.64 23.21 18.82
CA LYS A 198 0.78 22.80 18.93
C LYS A 198 1.07 21.40 18.37
N THR A 199 0.08 20.70 17.83
CA THR A 199 0.22 19.32 17.36
C THR A 199 0.33 19.27 15.84
N LEU A 200 1.55 19.44 15.32
CA LEU A 200 2.11 18.98 14.03
C LEU A 200 1.39 19.25 12.68
N TRP A 201 0.13 19.67 12.66
CA TRP A 201 -0.57 20.07 11.44
C TRP A 201 -0.51 21.59 11.35
N GLU A 202 0.48 22.12 10.62
CA GLU A 202 0.42 23.51 10.19
C GLU A 202 -0.90 23.69 9.42
N SER A 203 -1.71 24.64 9.88
CA SER A 203 -3.05 24.94 9.37
C SER A 203 -3.12 25.08 7.85
N ASP A 204 -2.00 25.46 7.24
CA ASP A 204 -1.87 25.74 5.80
C ASP A 204 -1.94 24.47 4.94
N SER A 205 -1.55 23.31 5.49
CA SER A 205 -1.59 22.01 4.79
C SER A 205 -2.99 21.37 4.73
N LEU A 206 -3.94 21.86 5.54
CA LEU A 206 -5.33 21.41 5.59
C LEU A 206 -6.29 22.37 4.87
N THR A 207 -5.76 23.47 4.33
CA THR A 207 -6.54 24.44 3.57
C THR A 207 -6.34 24.25 2.08
N ILE A 208 -7.41 23.91 1.37
CA ILE A 208 -7.41 23.83 -0.09
C ILE A 208 -7.95 25.14 -0.65
N GLY A 209 -7.14 25.85 -1.44
CA GLY A 209 -7.53 27.12 -2.06
C GLY A 209 -7.95 28.22 -1.07
N GLY A 210 -7.37 28.23 0.14
CA GLY A 210 -7.71 29.19 1.21
C GLY A 210 -9.02 28.89 1.96
N LYS A 211 -9.65 27.74 1.72
CA LYS A 211 -10.82 27.26 2.48
C LYS A 211 -10.45 26.06 3.34
N LYS A 212 -11.07 25.93 4.53
CA LYS A 212 -11.01 24.74 5.38
C LYS A 212 -11.83 23.57 4.80
N GLN A 213 -11.56 23.20 3.55
CA GLN A 213 -12.11 21.98 2.96
C GLN A 213 -11.16 20.85 3.33
N GLY A 214 -11.67 19.84 4.06
CA GLY A 214 -10.84 18.74 4.57
C GLY A 214 -10.16 18.00 3.44
N ALA A 215 -8.84 18.15 3.34
CA ALA A 215 -8.02 17.45 2.35
C ALA A 215 -8.05 15.94 2.58
N ILE A 216 -8.09 15.18 1.49
CA ILE A 216 -7.92 13.73 1.51
C ILE A 216 -6.52 13.44 1.01
N PHE A 217 -5.68 12.86 1.85
CA PHE A 217 -4.35 12.43 1.48
C PHE A 217 -4.39 10.97 1.03
N ILE A 218 -3.74 10.68 -0.08
CA ILE A 218 -3.54 9.32 -0.58
C ILE A 218 -2.04 9.07 -0.63
N LYS A 219 -1.57 8.00 0.01
CA LYS A 219 -0.15 7.65 0.02
C LYS A 219 0.04 6.19 -0.29
N LEU A 220 0.95 5.92 -1.22
CA LEU A 220 1.32 4.58 -1.60
C LEU A 220 2.73 4.26 -1.10
N PHE A 221 2.89 3.09 -0.50
CA PHE A 221 4.14 2.63 0.10
C PHE A 221 4.51 1.21 -0.35
N LYS A 222 5.79 0.86 -0.22
CA LYS A 222 6.32 -0.50 -0.39
C LYS A 222 7.03 -1.04 0.84
N ASP A 223 7.02 -2.37 0.95
CA ASP A 223 7.83 -3.17 1.88
C ASP A 223 7.73 -2.72 3.36
N ILE A 224 6.51 -2.37 3.77
CA ILE A 224 6.19 -1.90 5.11
C ILE A 224 6.12 -3.08 6.08
N PRO A 225 6.94 -3.12 7.15
CA PRO A 225 6.85 -4.17 8.16
C PRO A 225 5.49 -4.22 8.84
N HIS A 226 4.97 -5.43 9.08
CA HIS A 226 3.70 -5.62 9.79
C HIS A 226 3.72 -5.03 11.21
N SER A 227 4.90 -4.86 11.81
CA SER A 227 5.08 -4.34 13.16
C SER A 227 5.20 -2.82 13.23
N ASP A 228 5.40 -2.15 12.10
CA ASP A 228 5.80 -0.74 12.07
C ASP A 228 4.78 0.10 11.26
N LEU A 229 3.49 -0.27 11.29
CA LEU A 229 2.42 0.46 10.59
C LEU A 229 2.26 1.89 11.12
N GLU A 230 2.70 2.16 12.36
CA GLU A 230 2.68 3.49 12.95
C GLU A 230 3.35 4.54 12.06
N MET A 231 4.37 4.14 11.29
CA MET A 231 5.22 5.06 10.53
C MET A 231 4.46 5.77 9.41
N LEU A 232 3.34 5.20 8.97
CA LEU A 232 2.53 5.72 7.88
C LEU A 232 1.74 6.96 8.29
N PHE A 233 1.53 7.13 9.60
CA PHE A 233 0.74 8.21 10.15
C PHE A 233 1.65 9.40 10.47
N PRO A 234 1.19 10.63 10.23
CA PRO A 234 1.96 11.83 10.56
C PRO A 234 1.91 12.17 12.06
N ASN A 235 0.84 11.83 12.78
CA ASN A 235 0.61 12.18 14.19
C ASN A 235 1.12 11.12 15.17
N ILE A 236 2.40 10.78 15.04
CA ILE A 236 3.03 9.78 15.89
C ILE A 236 3.45 10.37 17.24
N HIS A 237 2.92 9.80 18.32
CA HIS A 237 3.41 10.07 19.67
C HIS A 237 4.47 9.06 20.09
N ILE A 238 5.68 9.56 20.29
CA ILE A 238 6.80 8.78 20.83
C ILE A 238 6.79 8.83 22.35
N ARG A 239 6.65 7.67 22.98
CA ARG A 239 6.86 7.47 24.41
C ARG A 239 8.11 6.63 24.67
N MET A 240 8.88 7.04 25.67
CA MET A 240 10.03 6.26 26.14
C MET A 240 9.55 5.06 26.95
N ARG A 241 10.17 3.89 26.72
CA ARG A 241 9.86 2.67 27.47
C ARG A 241 10.12 2.84 28.97
N LEU A 242 9.24 2.24 29.77
CA LEU A 242 9.40 2.17 31.22
C LEU A 242 10.69 1.48 31.63
N PHE A 243 11.19 0.48 30.87
CA PHE A 243 12.49 -0.14 31.14
C PHE A 243 13.68 0.77 30.83
N ASP A 244 13.58 1.70 29.88
CA ASP A 244 14.61 2.72 29.68
C ASP A 244 14.52 3.81 30.76
N LYS A 245 13.31 4.19 31.19
CA LYS A 245 13.10 5.06 32.37
C LYS A 245 13.59 4.41 33.66
N LEU A 246 13.39 3.10 33.81
CA LEU A 246 13.81 2.32 34.96
C LEU A 246 15.30 1.98 34.88
N LYS A 247 15.89 1.82 33.70
CA LYS A 247 17.35 1.76 33.57
C LYS A 247 17.96 3.11 33.94
N ILE A 248 17.34 4.24 33.55
CA ILE A 248 17.72 5.57 34.07
C ILE A 248 17.55 5.63 35.60
N GLY A 249 16.48 5.04 36.13
CA GLY A 249 16.26 4.87 37.57
C GLY A 249 17.33 4.02 38.24
N ILE A 250 17.44 2.74 37.93
CA ILE A 250 18.35 1.73 38.51
C ILE A 250 19.83 2.00 38.21
N THR A 251 20.21 2.49 37.03
CA THR A 251 21.60 2.95 36.78
C THR A 251 21.86 4.38 37.26
N GLY A 252 20.82 5.13 37.62
CA GLY A 252 20.92 6.42 38.30
C GLY A 252 20.87 6.32 39.83
N SER A 253 20.28 5.26 40.39
CA SER A 253 20.03 5.11 41.83
C SER A 253 20.58 3.82 42.47
N GLY A 254 20.86 2.76 41.71
CA GLY A 254 21.24 1.45 42.26
C GLY A 254 22.72 1.04 42.10
N GLY A 255 23.40 1.48 41.03
CA GLY A 255 24.82 1.14 40.79
C GLY A 255 25.79 2.27 41.14
N THR A 256 25.31 3.50 41.10
CA THR A 256 26.10 4.70 41.37
C THR A 256 25.94 5.14 42.81
N ILE A 257 24.77 5.10 43.45
CA ILE A 257 24.65 5.54 44.86
C ILE A 257 25.43 4.63 45.83
N GLY A 258 25.54 3.33 45.55
CA GLY A 258 26.40 2.41 46.31
C GLY A 258 27.90 2.70 46.16
N GLY A 259 28.35 3.12 44.97
CA GLY A 259 29.74 3.55 44.75
C GLY A 259 30.01 5.03 45.07
N ILE A 260 28.98 5.88 45.03
CA ILE A 260 29.04 7.33 45.22
C ILE A 260 28.94 7.69 46.69
N SER A 261 28.20 6.94 47.52
CA SER A 261 28.37 7.07 48.98
C SER A 261 29.83 6.80 49.35
N ALA A 262 30.41 5.69 48.88
CA ALA A 262 31.83 5.39 49.11
C ALA A 262 32.81 6.45 48.56
N THR A 263 32.46 7.18 47.49
CA THR A 263 33.36 8.18 46.87
C THR A 263 33.15 9.59 47.42
N MET A 264 31.90 10.03 47.62
CA MET A 264 31.57 11.30 48.29
C MET A 264 31.97 11.26 49.77
N SER A 265 31.79 10.14 50.48
CA SER A 265 32.28 10.00 51.86
C SER A 265 33.81 10.13 51.95
N LYS A 266 34.53 9.65 50.94
CA LYS A 266 36.00 9.79 50.87
C LYS A 266 36.46 11.20 50.48
N ILE A 267 35.73 11.88 49.60
CA ILE A 267 36.06 13.26 49.16
C ILE A 267 35.65 14.30 50.21
N ALA A 268 34.56 14.07 50.93
CA ALA A 268 34.16 14.89 52.10
C ALA A 268 35.20 14.81 53.23
N ALA A 269 35.92 13.69 53.36
CA ALA A 269 36.98 13.53 54.35
C ALA A 269 38.27 14.30 54.01
N THR A 270 38.48 14.73 52.76
CA THR A 270 39.71 15.41 52.32
C THR A 270 39.60 16.94 52.24
N ALA A 271 38.41 17.53 52.49
CA ALA A 271 38.14 18.98 52.60
C ALA A 271 38.72 19.93 51.52
N ASP A 272 39.21 19.42 50.38
CA ASP A 272 39.72 20.23 49.28
C ASP A 272 38.57 20.77 48.40
N PRO A 273 38.34 22.10 48.34
CA PRO A 273 37.29 22.70 47.53
C PRO A 273 37.40 22.37 46.04
N ILE A 274 38.61 22.15 45.52
CA ILE A 274 38.84 21.83 44.10
C ILE A 274 38.36 20.41 43.79
N ALA A 275 38.63 19.46 44.68
CA ALA A 275 38.16 18.07 44.55
C ALA A 275 36.63 17.97 44.60
N ILE A 276 35.99 18.76 45.47
CA ILE A 276 34.52 18.87 45.54
C ILE A 276 33.96 19.46 44.25
N GLY A 277 34.58 20.52 43.72
CA GLY A 277 34.22 21.10 42.43
C GLY A 277 34.28 20.08 41.28
N MET A 278 35.39 19.36 41.14
CA MET A 278 35.55 18.32 40.11
C MET A 278 34.52 17.18 40.23
N ALA A 279 34.17 16.78 41.46
CA ALA A 279 33.15 15.76 41.69
C ALA A 279 31.75 16.22 41.23
N ILE A 280 31.39 17.48 41.52
CA ILE A 280 30.11 18.07 41.08
C ILE A 280 30.07 18.18 39.55
N PHE A 281 31.15 18.67 38.92
CA PHE A 281 31.23 18.76 37.46
C PHE A 281 31.17 17.39 36.78
N GLY A 282 31.88 16.39 37.32
CA GLY A 282 31.82 15.01 36.83
C GLY A 282 30.41 14.41 36.95
N PHE A 283 29.72 14.68 38.06
CA PHE A 283 28.34 14.25 38.27
C PHE A 283 27.36 14.92 37.31
N ALA A 284 27.44 16.24 37.17
CA ALA A 284 26.65 17.00 36.20
C ALA A 284 26.87 16.48 34.76
N GLY A 285 28.12 16.17 34.40
CA GLY A 285 28.46 15.56 33.11
C GLY A 285 27.86 14.17 32.90
N LEU A 286 27.78 13.32 33.94
CA LEU A 286 27.16 12.00 33.86
C LEU A 286 25.64 12.08 33.69
N ILE A 287 24.98 12.97 34.45
CA ILE A 287 23.54 13.24 34.31
C ILE A 287 23.25 13.83 32.92
N TRP A 288 24.04 14.81 32.48
CA TRP A 288 23.93 15.40 31.15
C TRP A 288 24.06 14.35 30.04
N ARG A 289 25.07 13.49 30.11
CA ARG A 289 25.27 12.39 29.16
C ARG A 289 24.07 11.45 29.08
N GLN A 290 23.45 11.15 30.23
CA GLN A 290 22.28 10.28 30.29
C GLN A 290 21.04 10.96 29.67
N VAL A 291 20.85 12.26 29.93
CA VAL A 291 19.78 13.07 29.33
C VAL A 291 19.97 13.18 27.81
N VAL A 292 21.18 13.53 27.35
CA VAL A 292 21.52 13.63 25.91
C VAL A 292 21.28 12.30 25.20
N LYS A 293 21.59 11.16 25.83
CA LYS A 293 21.36 9.83 25.24
C LYS A 293 19.87 9.57 24.95
N VAL A 294 18.98 10.03 25.82
CA VAL A 294 17.52 9.91 25.64
C VAL A 294 17.04 10.76 24.47
N PHE A 295 17.43 12.04 24.43
CA PHE A 295 17.08 12.91 23.31
C PHE A 295 17.64 12.38 21.99
N THR A 296 18.87 11.86 22.00
CA THR A 296 19.53 11.27 20.84
C THR A 296 18.79 10.04 20.30
N GLN A 297 18.19 9.20 21.17
CA GLN A 297 17.42 8.04 20.72
C GLN A 297 16.16 8.44 19.97
N ARG A 298 15.41 9.43 20.49
CA ARG A 298 14.23 9.99 19.80
C ARG A 298 14.61 10.59 18.44
N THR A 299 15.67 11.40 18.39
CA THR A 299 16.15 12.02 17.14
C THR A 299 16.60 10.96 16.12
N LYS A 300 17.30 9.91 16.56
CA LYS A 300 17.71 8.80 15.68
C LYS A 300 16.52 8.04 15.12
N TYR A 301 15.50 7.79 15.94
CA TYR A 301 14.26 7.16 15.47
C TYR A 301 13.56 8.04 14.43
N MET A 302 13.41 9.33 14.70
CA MET A 302 12.79 10.28 13.77
C MET A 302 13.56 10.40 12.45
N ALA A 303 14.89 10.49 12.50
CA ALA A 303 15.73 10.49 11.31
C ALA A 303 15.58 9.21 10.50
N LYS A 304 15.54 8.05 11.18
CA LYS A 304 15.35 6.76 10.51
C LYS A 304 13.96 6.62 9.92
N LEU A 305 12.92 7.06 10.63
CA LEU A 305 11.54 7.07 10.14
C LEU A 305 11.43 7.93 8.88
N ALA A 306 11.99 9.14 8.89
CA ALA A 306 12.03 10.01 7.72
C ALA A 306 12.77 9.36 6.53
N GLN A 307 13.94 8.76 6.79
CA GLN A 307 14.70 8.04 5.76
C GLN A 307 13.93 6.82 5.23
N SER A 308 13.29 6.06 6.11
CA SER A 308 12.48 4.91 5.75
C SER A 308 11.28 5.33 4.89
N LEU A 309 10.56 6.39 5.28
CA LEU A 309 9.46 6.92 4.49
C LEU A 309 9.91 7.38 3.10
N TYR A 310 11.10 7.97 2.97
CA TYR A 310 11.65 8.31 1.66
C TYR A 310 11.82 7.09 0.74
N TYR A 311 12.36 5.99 1.25
CA TYR A 311 12.58 4.78 0.45
C TYR A 311 11.32 3.92 0.26
N TYR A 312 10.38 3.99 1.19
CA TYR A 312 9.14 3.22 1.15
C TYR A 312 8.04 3.95 0.39
N ASN A 313 8.01 5.29 0.33
CA ASN A 313 7.03 6.03 -0.45
C ASN A 313 7.21 5.73 -1.95
N LEU A 314 6.12 5.35 -2.59
CA LEU A 314 6.03 5.09 -4.02
C LEU A 314 5.38 6.25 -4.76
N ASP A 315 4.26 6.76 -4.23
CA ASP A 315 3.48 7.80 -4.87
C ASP A 315 2.52 8.48 -3.88
N ASN A 316 2.03 9.68 -4.22
CA ASN A 316 1.10 10.45 -3.40
C ASN A 316 -0.07 11.02 -4.25
N ASN A 317 -1.22 11.19 -3.61
CA ASN A 317 -2.38 11.95 -4.09
C ASN A 317 -2.77 11.58 -5.54
N SER A 318 -2.79 12.54 -6.46
CA SER A 318 -3.17 12.32 -7.86
C SER A 318 -2.24 11.35 -8.61
N GLY A 319 -0.97 11.26 -8.22
CA GLY A 319 -0.03 10.28 -8.77
C GLY A 319 -0.42 8.87 -8.36
N ALA A 320 -0.67 8.66 -7.06
CA ALA A 320 -1.13 7.37 -6.53
C ALA A 320 -2.43 6.88 -7.19
N ILE A 321 -3.39 7.77 -7.47
CA ILE A 321 -4.61 7.43 -8.23
C ILE A 321 -4.26 6.93 -9.63
N SER A 322 -3.34 7.61 -10.32
CA SER A 322 -2.91 7.23 -11.67
C SER A 322 -2.25 5.86 -11.68
N TYR A 323 -1.36 5.61 -10.72
CA TYR A 323 -0.72 4.31 -10.54
C TYR A 323 -1.72 3.18 -10.28
N LEU A 324 -2.69 3.39 -9.39
CA LEU A 324 -3.68 2.36 -9.04
C LEU A 324 -4.60 2.01 -10.20
N ILE A 325 -4.98 2.99 -11.01
CA ILE A 325 -5.81 2.76 -12.19
C ILE A 325 -5.05 1.95 -13.24
N SER A 326 -3.80 2.31 -13.54
CA SER A 326 -2.99 1.53 -14.47
C SER A 326 -2.75 0.11 -13.97
N LEU A 327 -2.67 -0.10 -12.65
CA LEU A 327 -2.62 -1.44 -12.07
C LEU A 327 -3.93 -2.20 -12.26
N ALA A 328 -5.08 -1.59 -11.96
CA ALA A 328 -6.39 -2.22 -12.15
C ALA A 328 -6.60 -2.60 -13.62
N GLU A 329 -6.31 -1.68 -14.55
CA GLU A 329 -6.32 -1.93 -15.99
C GLU A 329 -5.48 -3.15 -16.36
N ALA A 330 -4.24 -3.22 -15.87
CA ALA A 330 -3.34 -4.32 -16.14
C ALA A 330 -3.84 -5.66 -15.57
N GLU A 331 -4.36 -5.68 -14.34
CA GLU A 331 -4.95 -6.91 -13.75
C GLU A 331 -6.14 -7.41 -14.57
N GLU A 332 -7.08 -6.52 -14.92
CA GLU A 332 -8.26 -6.92 -15.69
C GLU A 332 -7.90 -7.44 -17.10
N CYS A 333 -6.91 -6.83 -17.75
CA CYS A 333 -6.34 -7.31 -19.00
C CYS A 333 -5.75 -8.72 -18.84
N LYS A 334 -4.91 -8.94 -17.82
CA LYS A 334 -4.25 -10.23 -17.60
C LYS A 334 -5.25 -11.35 -17.35
N GLU A 335 -6.25 -11.11 -16.51
CA GLU A 335 -7.30 -12.10 -16.24
C GLU A 335 -8.07 -12.48 -17.49
N THR A 336 -8.43 -11.49 -18.32
CA THR A 336 -9.16 -11.72 -19.56
C THR A 336 -8.31 -12.49 -20.56
N LEU A 337 -7.05 -12.09 -20.75
CA LEU A 337 -6.11 -12.74 -21.67
C LEU A 337 -5.78 -14.17 -21.27
N LEU A 338 -5.49 -14.42 -19.98
CA LEU A 338 -5.20 -15.77 -19.47
C LEU A 338 -6.41 -16.70 -19.62
N THR A 339 -7.61 -16.20 -19.28
CA THR A 339 -8.86 -16.97 -19.44
C THR A 339 -9.09 -17.32 -20.91
N TYR A 340 -8.95 -16.34 -21.81
CA TYR A 340 -9.12 -16.55 -23.25
C TYR A 340 -8.08 -17.54 -23.80
N TYR A 341 -6.80 -17.33 -23.48
CA TYR A 341 -5.69 -18.19 -23.91
C TYR A 341 -5.90 -19.65 -23.53
N VAL A 342 -6.30 -19.93 -22.28
CA VAL A 342 -6.54 -21.30 -21.82
C VAL A 342 -7.71 -21.94 -22.57
N LEU A 343 -8.78 -21.20 -22.82
CA LEU A 343 -9.93 -21.71 -23.56
C LEU A 343 -9.62 -21.94 -25.05
N SER A 344 -8.78 -21.10 -25.66
CA SER A 344 -8.35 -21.24 -27.06
C SER A 344 -7.38 -22.40 -27.27
N THR A 345 -6.42 -22.59 -26.36
CA THR A 345 -5.32 -23.57 -26.55
C THR A 345 -5.58 -24.93 -25.92
N GLN A 346 -6.34 -24.98 -24.82
CA GLN A 346 -6.61 -26.22 -24.06
C GLN A 346 -8.07 -26.67 -24.17
N GLY A 347 -8.87 -25.98 -24.98
CA GLY A 347 -10.25 -26.31 -25.29
C GLY A 347 -11.24 -26.02 -24.16
N ALA A 348 -12.51 -26.30 -24.47
CA ALA A 348 -13.65 -26.02 -23.62
C ALA A 348 -13.58 -26.79 -22.29
N CYS A 349 -13.86 -26.12 -21.18
CA CYS A 349 -13.80 -26.72 -19.84
C CYS A 349 -14.69 -26.00 -18.82
N THR A 350 -14.84 -26.60 -17.64
CA THR A 350 -15.61 -25.99 -16.55
C THR A 350 -14.85 -24.82 -15.93
N ARG A 351 -15.56 -23.92 -15.24
CA ARG A 351 -14.95 -22.76 -14.55
C ARG A 351 -13.78 -23.16 -13.64
N ASN A 352 -13.94 -24.21 -12.84
CA ASN A 352 -12.92 -24.70 -11.91
C ASN A 352 -11.70 -25.30 -12.62
N GLU A 353 -11.86 -25.78 -13.85
CA GLU A 353 -10.75 -26.29 -14.65
C GLU A 353 -9.99 -25.15 -15.31
N ILE A 354 -10.67 -24.10 -15.79
CA ILE A 354 -9.99 -22.89 -16.29
C ILE A 354 -9.09 -22.32 -15.19
N ASP A 355 -9.67 -22.15 -14.00
CA ASP A 355 -8.97 -21.64 -12.82
C ASP A 355 -7.65 -22.39 -12.55
N LYS A 356 -7.74 -23.72 -12.40
CA LYS A 356 -6.57 -24.59 -12.20
C LYS A 356 -5.58 -24.54 -13.36
N ARG A 357 -6.05 -24.47 -14.60
CA ARG A 357 -5.18 -24.41 -15.79
C ARG A 357 -4.40 -23.10 -15.82
N VAL A 358 -5.04 -21.99 -15.47
CA VAL A 358 -4.38 -20.68 -15.34
C VAL A 358 -3.39 -20.67 -14.18
N GLU A 359 -3.77 -21.16 -12.99
CA GLU A 359 -2.86 -21.24 -11.84
C GLU A 359 -1.63 -22.11 -12.13
N ASN A 360 -1.83 -23.26 -12.80
CA ASN A 360 -0.72 -24.13 -13.23
C ASN A 360 0.17 -23.43 -14.27
N TYR A 361 -0.41 -22.69 -15.21
CA TYR A 361 0.35 -21.88 -16.16
C TYR A 361 1.21 -20.85 -15.43
N LEU A 362 0.61 -20.08 -14.51
CA LEU A 362 1.32 -19.05 -13.72
C LEU A 362 2.42 -19.64 -12.84
N ALA A 363 2.19 -20.79 -12.20
CA ALA A 363 3.20 -21.47 -11.40
C ALA A 363 4.43 -21.88 -12.21
N ASN A 364 4.24 -22.29 -13.47
CA ASN A 364 5.32 -22.65 -14.39
C ASN A 364 6.06 -21.43 -14.97
N HIS A 365 5.49 -20.22 -14.85
CA HIS A 365 6.02 -18.97 -15.41
C HIS A 365 6.42 -17.96 -14.32
N ASN A 366 7.07 -18.45 -13.25
CA ASN A 366 7.60 -17.63 -12.13
C ASN A 366 6.55 -16.87 -11.29
N ALA A 367 5.29 -17.27 -11.33
CA ALA A 367 4.22 -16.74 -10.47
C ALA A 367 3.56 -17.82 -9.60
N PRO A 368 4.34 -18.62 -8.82
CA PRO A 368 3.77 -19.64 -7.95
C PRO A 368 2.94 -19.00 -6.83
N GLY A 369 1.86 -19.68 -6.44
CA GLY A 369 0.98 -19.24 -5.36
C GLY A 369 0.07 -18.06 -5.73
N THR A 370 -0.26 -17.90 -7.00
CA THR A 370 -1.32 -16.97 -7.44
C THR A 370 -2.67 -17.68 -7.35
N ASP A 371 -3.66 -17.07 -6.70
CA ASP A 371 -5.07 -17.51 -6.63
C ASP A 371 -5.84 -16.81 -7.76
N PHE A 372 -6.16 -17.48 -8.84
CA PHE A 372 -6.69 -16.79 -10.02
C PHE A 372 -8.15 -16.35 -9.83
N GLU A 373 -8.48 -15.08 -10.07
CA GLU A 373 -9.87 -14.59 -9.97
C GLU A 373 -10.68 -14.95 -11.23
N ILE A 374 -10.97 -16.24 -11.41
CA ILE A 374 -11.66 -16.75 -12.61
C ILE A 374 -13.03 -16.09 -12.85
N GLN A 375 -13.75 -15.71 -11.80
CA GLN A 375 -15.07 -15.10 -11.93
C GLN A 375 -15.00 -13.81 -12.75
N ASP A 376 -13.93 -13.04 -12.58
CA ASP A 376 -13.76 -11.76 -13.24
C ASP A 376 -13.36 -11.94 -14.70
N GLY A 377 -12.45 -12.87 -15.00
CA GLY A 377 -12.08 -13.23 -16.37
C GLY A 377 -13.27 -13.75 -17.20
N VAL A 378 -14.06 -14.67 -16.62
CA VAL A 378 -15.27 -15.22 -17.27
C VAL A 378 -16.31 -14.13 -17.52
N ALA A 379 -16.61 -13.29 -16.52
CA ALA A 379 -17.60 -12.22 -16.67
C ALA A 379 -17.20 -11.19 -17.74
N LYS A 380 -15.89 -10.89 -17.87
CA LYS A 380 -15.37 -9.96 -18.89
C LYS A 380 -15.51 -10.54 -20.30
N LEU A 381 -15.18 -11.82 -20.49
CA LEU A 381 -15.37 -12.50 -21.79
C LEU A 381 -16.86 -12.64 -22.16
N GLU A 382 -17.73 -12.87 -21.19
CA GLU A 382 -19.19 -12.87 -21.39
C GLU A 382 -19.70 -11.48 -21.79
N GLN A 383 -19.25 -10.42 -21.12
CA GLN A 383 -19.61 -9.04 -21.46
C GLN A 383 -19.11 -8.61 -22.84
N LEU A 384 -17.96 -9.13 -23.27
CA LEU A 384 -17.44 -8.94 -24.62
C LEU A 384 -18.21 -9.76 -25.66
N GLY A 385 -19.09 -10.69 -25.28
CA GLY A 385 -19.84 -11.53 -26.21
C GLY A 385 -18.99 -12.62 -26.89
N VAL A 386 -17.78 -12.89 -26.38
CA VAL A 386 -16.83 -13.86 -26.95
C VAL A 386 -16.84 -15.20 -26.22
N LEU A 387 -17.58 -15.31 -25.11
CA LEU A 387 -17.74 -16.52 -24.32
C LEU A 387 -19.06 -17.23 -24.66
N LYS A 388 -19.00 -18.55 -24.80
CA LYS A 388 -20.17 -19.44 -24.91
C LYS A 388 -20.18 -20.36 -23.70
N GLN A 389 -21.38 -20.63 -23.18
CA GLN A 389 -21.59 -21.61 -22.14
C GLN A 389 -22.64 -22.62 -22.61
N ASP A 390 -22.35 -23.91 -22.48
CA ASP A 390 -23.31 -24.96 -22.80
C ASP A 390 -24.24 -25.27 -21.61
N ASN A 391 -25.23 -26.14 -21.85
CA ASN A 391 -26.20 -26.55 -20.83
C ASN A 391 -25.57 -27.36 -19.67
N GLN A 392 -24.32 -27.81 -19.80
CA GLN A 392 -23.58 -28.57 -18.80
C GLN A 392 -22.63 -27.70 -17.98
N GLY A 393 -22.55 -26.39 -18.27
CA GLY A 393 -21.65 -25.46 -17.59
C GLY A 393 -20.21 -25.49 -18.10
N ILE A 394 -20.00 -26.01 -19.31
CA ILE A 394 -18.72 -25.97 -20.00
C ILE A 394 -18.62 -24.65 -20.76
N TYR A 395 -17.52 -23.94 -20.55
CA TYR A 395 -17.19 -22.70 -21.22
C TYR A 395 -16.31 -22.94 -22.43
N SER A 396 -16.60 -22.25 -23.52
CA SER A 396 -15.75 -22.17 -24.70
C SER A 396 -15.69 -20.73 -25.20
N VAL A 397 -14.66 -20.38 -25.96
CA VAL A 397 -14.60 -19.08 -26.64
C VAL A 397 -15.10 -19.19 -28.08
N VAL A 398 -15.52 -18.07 -28.64
CA VAL A 398 -15.69 -17.92 -30.09
C VAL A 398 -14.32 -18.04 -30.76
N ASP A 399 -14.30 -18.49 -32.01
CA ASP A 399 -13.08 -18.57 -32.81
C ASP A 399 -12.36 -17.21 -32.88
N LEU A 400 -11.06 -17.24 -33.20
CA LEU A 400 -10.17 -16.09 -33.14
C LEU A 400 -10.62 -14.95 -34.08
N GLU A 401 -11.02 -15.26 -35.31
CA GLU A 401 -11.45 -14.25 -36.30
C GLU A 401 -12.74 -13.52 -35.88
N PRO A 402 -13.86 -14.18 -35.55
CA PRO A 402 -15.03 -13.46 -35.06
C PRO A 402 -14.80 -12.76 -33.71
N THR A 403 -13.84 -13.20 -32.91
CA THR A 403 -13.41 -12.48 -31.69
C THR A 403 -12.82 -11.11 -32.03
N LEU A 404 -11.97 -11.02 -33.06
CA LEU A 404 -11.40 -9.76 -33.53
C LEU A 404 -12.48 -8.78 -34.01
N ASP A 405 -13.48 -9.27 -34.75
CA ASP A 405 -14.62 -8.45 -35.19
C ASP A 405 -15.44 -7.92 -34.01
N THR A 406 -15.62 -8.75 -32.99
CA THR A 406 -16.34 -8.39 -31.78
C THR A 406 -15.60 -7.30 -31.00
N ILE A 407 -14.29 -7.45 -30.77
CA ILE A 407 -13.46 -6.43 -30.10
C ILE A 407 -13.48 -5.11 -30.88
N THR A 408 -13.40 -5.17 -32.21
CA THR A 408 -13.44 -3.98 -33.08
C THR A 408 -14.79 -3.28 -33.00
N SER A 409 -15.88 -4.04 -32.92
CA SER A 409 -17.23 -3.49 -32.74
C SER A 409 -17.36 -2.78 -31.39
N HIS A 410 -16.85 -3.39 -30.31
CA HIS A 410 -16.81 -2.76 -28.99
C HIS A 410 -15.99 -1.46 -29.00
N TRP A 411 -14.84 -1.43 -29.69
CA TRP A 411 -14.03 -0.24 -29.84
C TRP A 411 -14.79 0.90 -30.52
N ASN A 412 -15.44 0.63 -31.66
CA ASN A 412 -16.20 1.65 -32.38
C ASN A 412 -17.34 2.22 -31.52
N ASN A 413 -18.06 1.34 -30.81
CA ASN A 413 -19.16 1.74 -29.93
C ASN A 413 -18.74 2.63 -28.74
N LEU A 414 -17.48 2.55 -28.28
CA LEU A 414 -16.98 3.40 -27.19
C LEU A 414 -17.00 4.89 -27.56
N PHE A 415 -16.77 5.23 -28.82
CA PHE A 415 -16.67 6.62 -29.28
C PHE A 415 -17.96 7.17 -29.89
N GLU A 416 -18.94 6.30 -30.14
CA GLU A 416 -20.25 6.71 -30.67
C GLU A 416 -21.20 7.24 -29.57
N ASN A 417 -21.05 6.77 -28.33
CA ASN A 417 -21.80 7.29 -27.18
C ASN A 417 -21.12 8.54 -26.59
N LYS A 418 -21.68 9.73 -26.89
CA LYS A 418 -21.13 11.04 -26.50
C LYS A 418 -21.29 11.44 -25.02
N ASP A 419 -21.93 10.60 -24.19
CA ASP A 419 -22.17 10.89 -22.78
C ASP A 419 -21.09 10.25 -21.87
N ASP A 420 -19.88 10.82 -21.92
CA ASP A 420 -18.67 10.41 -21.17
C ASP A 420 -18.91 10.18 -19.66
N ASP A 421 -19.86 10.90 -19.06
CA ASP A 421 -20.15 10.82 -17.61
C ASP A 421 -21.03 9.59 -17.23
N THR A 422 -21.63 8.88 -18.20
CA THR A 422 -22.54 7.73 -17.93
C THR A 422 -21.89 6.35 -17.98
N LEU A 423 -20.74 6.21 -18.67
CA LEU A 423 -19.99 4.95 -18.80
C LEU A 423 -19.53 4.42 -17.44
N PHE A 424 -19.08 5.32 -16.57
CA PHE A 424 -18.68 4.96 -15.20
C PHE A 424 -19.88 4.50 -14.36
N VAL A 425 -21.00 5.23 -14.41
CA VAL A 425 -22.18 4.95 -13.57
C VAL A 425 -22.85 3.62 -13.95
N ASN A 426 -22.91 3.28 -15.25
CA ASN A 426 -23.54 2.03 -15.70
C ASN A 426 -22.68 0.79 -15.41
N THR A 427 -21.35 0.90 -15.51
CA THR A 427 -20.42 -0.18 -15.15
C THR A 427 -20.38 -0.41 -13.63
N PHE A 428 -20.50 0.66 -12.83
CA PHE A 428 -20.59 0.59 -11.36
C PHE A 428 -21.95 0.07 -10.88
N ASN A 429 -23.05 0.49 -11.51
CA ASN A 429 -24.41 0.12 -11.12
C ASN A 429 -24.80 -1.31 -11.52
N SER A 430 -24.32 -1.83 -12.66
CA SER A 430 -24.64 -3.19 -13.09
C SER A 430 -24.09 -4.25 -12.11
N LYS A 431 -22.89 -4.04 -11.55
CA LYS A 431 -22.27 -4.96 -10.58
C LYS A 431 -22.78 -4.81 -9.13
N SER A 432 -23.25 -3.63 -8.71
CA SER A 432 -23.87 -3.47 -7.36
C SER A 432 -25.22 -4.20 -7.22
N ARG A 433 -25.92 -4.45 -8.34
CA ARG A 433 -27.13 -5.29 -8.37
C ARG A 433 -26.80 -6.79 -8.25
N SER A 434 -25.75 -7.23 -8.93
CA SER A 434 -25.26 -8.63 -8.87
C SER A 434 -24.80 -9.04 -7.46
N THR A 435 -24.21 -8.13 -6.69
CA THR A 435 -23.79 -8.41 -5.30
C THR A 435 -24.95 -8.40 -4.30
N LYS A 436 -26.05 -7.69 -4.58
CA LYS A 436 -27.27 -7.71 -3.73
C LYS A 436 -28.14 -8.93 -3.93
N GLU A 437 -28.14 -9.54 -5.13
CA GLU A 437 -28.85 -10.80 -5.39
C GLU A 437 -28.17 -12.03 -4.76
N LYS A 438 -26.92 -11.90 -4.28
CA LYS A 438 -26.23 -12.98 -3.55
C LYS A 438 -26.37 -12.91 -2.02
N ALA A 439 -27.14 -11.95 -1.49
CA ALA A 439 -27.36 -11.76 -0.06
C ALA A 439 -28.81 -12.02 0.39
N VAL A 440 -29.62 -12.70 -0.44
CA VAL A 440 -30.98 -13.14 -0.09
C VAL A 440 -31.07 -14.65 -0.20
#